data_AF-A0A9E0CC14-F1
#
_entry.id   AF-A0A9E0CC14-F1
#
_cell.length_a   1.000
_cell.length_b   1.000
_cell.length_c   1.000
_cell.angle_alpha   90.00
_cell.angle_beta   90.00
_cell.angle_gamma   90.00
#
_symmetry.space_group_name_H-M   'P 1'
#
loop_
_entity.id
_entity.type
_entity.pdbx_description
1 polymer ?
#
loop_
_entity_poly.entity_id
_entity_poly.type
_entity_poly.pdbx_seq_one_letter_code
_entity_poly.pdbx_strand_id
1 'polypeptide(L)'
;MKVFTQKRTEEAGFRSVKDALKTLLPDVKQWGGEAIEYSRVIGSFAKGTNVPGGADSDLLISLAHDYNYAPVTIYRGLFEYLRRNGYPSTRANHISIRVTVQGHEIDLIPARRADSRSENHRVFNRKTGEWAVTNLQTHTQYVALSGRLSEIRLMKLWRNSKDIFFPSFLLELAVIEALKGQKPLAQSKDLETHIREVLVYLATDFQSSSLTDPANPANIVSDDMLKIERTLVANAAQKSLAGGWKSFVESWDRSAAD
;
A
#
# COMPACT_ATOMS: atom_id res chain seq x y z
N MET A 1 28.02 -9.88 10.25
CA MET A 1 27.18 -11.04 10.67
C MET A 1 25.67 -10.73 10.74
N LYS A 2 25.21 -9.49 11.02
CA LYS A 2 23.77 -9.12 11.07
C LYS A 2 23.04 -8.99 9.71
N VAL A 3 23.74 -8.58 8.64
CA VAL A 3 23.13 -8.39 7.29
C VAL A 3 22.68 -9.71 6.64
N PHE A 4 23.40 -10.80 6.91
CA PHE A 4 23.07 -12.13 6.38
C PHE A 4 21.84 -12.75 7.07
N THR A 5 21.59 -12.40 8.33
CA THR A 5 20.44 -12.90 9.08
C THR A 5 19.15 -12.25 8.59
N GLN A 6 19.14 -10.91 8.43
CA GLN A 6 17.97 -10.16 7.97
C GLN A 6 17.51 -10.55 6.56
N LYS A 7 18.46 -10.74 5.62
CA LYS A 7 18.15 -11.20 4.26
C LYS A 7 17.53 -12.60 4.25
N ARG A 8 17.97 -13.50 5.13
CA ARG A 8 17.38 -14.85 5.27
C ARG A 8 15.98 -14.82 5.89
N THR A 9 15.72 -13.95 6.86
CA THR A 9 14.37 -13.79 7.43
C THR A 9 13.40 -13.18 6.42
N GLU A 10 13.84 -12.19 5.63
CA GLU A 10 13.05 -11.62 4.53
C GLU A 10 12.75 -12.67 3.44
N GLU A 11 13.75 -13.46 3.04
CA GLU A 11 13.56 -14.56 2.08
C GLU A 11 12.65 -15.67 2.61
N ALA A 12 12.69 -15.98 3.91
CA ALA A 12 11.82 -16.96 4.54
C ALA A 12 10.37 -16.46 4.64
N GLY A 13 10.15 -15.21 5.08
CA GLY A 13 8.82 -14.59 5.10
C GLY A 13 8.23 -14.45 3.71
N PHE A 14 9.06 -14.15 2.70
CA PHE A 14 8.62 -14.12 1.30
C PHE A 14 8.16 -15.50 0.80
N ARG A 15 8.80 -16.59 1.25
CA ARG A 15 8.38 -17.96 0.91
C ARG A 15 7.06 -18.32 1.59
N SER A 16 6.89 -18.01 2.87
CA SER A 16 5.66 -18.36 3.60
C SER A 16 4.43 -17.60 3.07
N VAL A 17 4.57 -16.31 2.73
CA VAL A 17 3.49 -15.53 2.07
C VAL A 17 3.13 -16.13 0.71
N LYS A 18 4.11 -16.60 -0.06
CA LYS A 18 3.85 -17.31 -1.33
C LYS A 18 3.06 -18.59 -1.13
N ASP A 19 3.32 -19.36 -0.09
CA ASP A 19 2.61 -20.61 0.19
C ASP A 19 1.17 -20.35 0.68
N ALA A 20 0.96 -19.28 1.46
CA ALA A 20 -0.38 -18.81 1.80
C ALA A 20 -1.17 -18.39 0.56
N LEU A 21 -0.56 -17.64 -0.36
CA LEU A 21 -1.19 -17.27 -1.64
C LEU A 21 -1.53 -18.51 -2.49
N LYS A 22 -0.64 -19.50 -2.59
CA LYS A 22 -0.94 -20.76 -3.31
C LYS A 22 -2.14 -21.50 -2.72
N THR A 23 -2.31 -21.43 -1.41
CA THR A 23 -3.46 -22.04 -0.71
C THR A 23 -4.76 -21.31 -1.04
N LEU A 24 -4.72 -19.98 -1.18
CA LEU A 24 -5.87 -19.12 -1.45
C LEU A 24 -6.31 -19.11 -2.93
N LEU A 25 -5.37 -19.26 -3.87
CA LEU A 25 -5.64 -19.13 -5.30
C LEU A 25 -6.72 -20.08 -5.86
N PRO A 26 -6.84 -21.36 -5.43
CA PRO A 26 -7.93 -22.23 -5.85
C PRO A 26 -9.31 -21.67 -5.51
N ASP A 27 -9.50 -21.12 -4.31
CA ASP A 27 -10.76 -20.50 -3.89
C ASP A 27 -11.08 -19.24 -4.69
N VAL A 28 -10.08 -18.42 -4.96
CA VAL A 28 -10.21 -17.25 -5.84
C VAL A 28 -10.65 -17.68 -7.23
N LYS A 29 -10.05 -18.73 -7.79
CA LYS A 29 -10.42 -19.29 -9.09
C LYS A 29 -11.83 -19.86 -9.09
N GLN A 30 -12.24 -20.54 -8.02
CA GLN A 30 -13.60 -21.07 -7.89
C GLN A 30 -14.64 -19.95 -7.79
N TRP A 31 -14.33 -18.84 -7.12
CA TRP A 31 -15.21 -17.67 -7.04
C TRP A 31 -15.40 -16.98 -8.39
N GLY A 32 -14.31 -16.58 -9.05
CA GLY A 32 -14.40 -15.76 -10.26
C GLY A 32 -14.49 -16.56 -11.56
N GLY A 33 -14.17 -17.86 -11.53
CA GLY A 33 -14.25 -18.74 -12.69
C GLY A 33 -13.48 -18.22 -13.90
N GLU A 34 -14.08 -18.36 -15.08
CA GLU A 34 -13.51 -17.90 -16.36
C GLU A 34 -13.44 -16.37 -16.48
N ALA A 35 -14.12 -15.62 -15.61
CA ALA A 35 -14.03 -14.17 -15.63
C ALA A 35 -12.69 -13.65 -15.12
N ILE A 36 -11.90 -14.45 -14.40
CA ILE A 36 -10.56 -14.05 -13.94
C ILE A 36 -9.59 -14.18 -15.11
N GLU A 37 -9.05 -13.04 -15.56
CA GLU A 37 -7.97 -13.04 -16.56
C GLU A 37 -6.63 -13.33 -15.91
N TYR A 38 -6.36 -12.74 -14.74
CA TYR A 38 -5.15 -12.98 -13.97
C TYR A 38 -5.30 -12.50 -12.52
N SER A 39 -4.39 -12.99 -11.68
CA SER A 39 -4.17 -12.49 -10.32
C SER A 39 -2.71 -12.07 -10.15
N ARG A 40 -2.44 -10.95 -9.48
CA ARG A 40 -1.08 -10.42 -9.32
C ARG A 40 -0.85 -9.84 -7.94
N VAL A 41 0.30 -10.15 -7.34
CA VAL A 41 0.74 -9.54 -6.09
C VAL A 41 1.13 -8.09 -6.36
N ILE A 42 0.56 -7.17 -5.59
CA ILE A 42 0.76 -5.72 -5.69
C ILE A 42 1.09 -5.15 -4.30
N GLY A 43 0.87 -3.84 -4.12
CA GLY A 43 0.95 -3.22 -2.81
C GLY A 43 2.36 -3.15 -2.23
N SER A 44 2.46 -2.95 -0.92
CA SER A 44 3.75 -2.61 -0.28
C SER A 44 4.78 -3.74 -0.37
N PHE A 45 4.32 -4.99 -0.40
CA PHE A 45 5.15 -6.16 -0.58
C PHE A 45 5.78 -6.18 -1.99
N ALA A 46 4.98 -6.04 -3.05
CA ALA A 46 5.49 -6.00 -4.43
C ALA A 46 6.37 -4.77 -4.71
N LYS A 47 6.06 -3.63 -4.08
CA LYS A 47 6.85 -2.39 -4.19
C LYS A 47 8.22 -2.49 -3.51
N GLY A 48 8.39 -3.44 -2.58
CA GLY A 48 9.54 -3.45 -1.68
C GLY A 48 9.50 -2.27 -0.70
N THR A 49 8.33 -1.92 -0.19
CA THR A 49 8.14 -0.86 0.82
C THR A 49 7.38 -1.36 2.06
N ASN A 50 7.28 -2.68 2.23
CA ASN A 50 6.66 -3.29 3.39
C ASN A 50 7.46 -2.97 4.67
N VAL A 51 6.74 -2.76 5.76
CA VAL A 51 7.28 -2.56 7.12
C VAL A 51 6.39 -3.33 8.11
N PRO A 52 6.88 -3.71 9.30
CA PRO A 52 6.07 -4.41 10.30
C PRO A 52 4.76 -3.67 10.63
N GLY A 53 3.69 -4.44 10.90
CA GLY A 53 2.36 -3.91 11.21
C GLY A 53 1.46 -3.58 10.01
N GLY A 54 1.89 -3.90 8.78
CA GLY A 54 1.04 -3.89 7.58
C GLY A 54 0.46 -5.27 7.24
N ALA A 55 -0.42 -5.34 6.23
CA ALA A 55 -0.79 -6.63 5.64
C ALA A 55 0.44 -7.28 5.00
N ASP A 56 0.50 -8.61 5.06
CA ASP A 56 1.65 -9.35 4.53
C ASP A 56 1.67 -9.35 2.99
N SER A 57 0.50 -9.22 2.36
CA SER A 57 0.39 -9.11 0.90
C SER A 57 -0.93 -8.49 0.42
N ASP A 58 -0.89 -7.90 -0.77
CA ASP A 58 -2.04 -7.44 -1.52
C ASP A 58 -2.14 -8.24 -2.84
N LEU A 59 -3.29 -8.85 -3.12
CA LEU A 59 -3.54 -9.62 -4.34
C LEU A 59 -4.63 -8.93 -5.18
N LEU A 60 -4.22 -8.36 -6.32
CA LEU A 60 -5.15 -7.93 -7.35
C LEU A 60 -5.76 -9.16 -8.03
N ILE A 61 -7.09 -9.21 -8.11
CA ILE A 61 -7.83 -10.18 -8.92
C ILE A 61 -8.46 -9.42 -10.09
N SER A 62 -7.87 -9.58 -11.28
CA SER A 62 -8.30 -8.88 -12.49
C SER A 62 -9.38 -9.69 -13.21
N LEU A 63 -10.59 -9.16 -13.21
CA LEU A 63 -11.73 -9.70 -13.94
C LEU A 63 -11.82 -9.08 -15.34
N ALA A 64 -12.30 -9.87 -16.30
CA ALA A 64 -12.49 -9.49 -17.68
C ALA A 64 -13.40 -8.26 -17.80
N HIS A 65 -13.12 -7.41 -18.79
CA HIS A 65 -13.85 -6.14 -19.00
C HIS A 65 -15.35 -6.33 -19.26
N ASP A 66 -15.74 -7.46 -19.85
CA ASP A 66 -17.10 -7.88 -20.20
C ASP A 66 -17.81 -8.65 -19.07
N TYR A 67 -17.17 -8.81 -17.90
CA TYR A 67 -17.83 -9.26 -16.69
C TYR A 67 -18.79 -8.18 -16.19
N ASN A 68 -20.04 -8.21 -16.66
CA ASN A 68 -21.01 -7.11 -16.59
C ASN A 68 -21.68 -6.91 -15.21
N TYR A 69 -20.92 -7.10 -14.13
CA TYR A 69 -21.34 -6.74 -12.78
C TYR A 69 -20.78 -5.38 -12.37
N ALA A 70 -21.58 -4.62 -11.61
CA ALA A 70 -21.11 -3.38 -11.01
C ALA A 70 -19.93 -3.65 -10.05
N PRO A 71 -18.94 -2.75 -9.92
CA PRO A 71 -17.80 -2.95 -9.01
C PRO A 71 -18.20 -3.26 -7.56
N VAL A 72 -19.27 -2.64 -7.05
CA VAL A 72 -19.82 -2.94 -5.72
C VAL A 72 -20.34 -4.37 -5.61
N THR A 73 -20.96 -4.90 -6.67
CA THR A 73 -21.48 -6.27 -6.72
C THR A 73 -20.33 -7.27 -6.76
N ILE A 74 -19.29 -6.98 -7.54
CA ILE A 74 -18.06 -7.77 -7.59
C ILE A 74 -17.42 -7.85 -6.20
N TYR A 75 -17.23 -6.70 -5.56
CA TYR A 75 -16.66 -6.60 -4.22
C TYR A 75 -17.48 -7.41 -3.19
N ARG A 76 -18.79 -7.17 -3.11
CA ARG A 76 -19.67 -7.89 -2.18
C ARG A 76 -19.71 -9.39 -2.48
N GLY A 77 -19.67 -9.76 -3.75
CA GLY A 77 -19.63 -11.16 -4.19
C GLY A 77 -18.40 -11.90 -3.66
N LEU A 78 -17.21 -11.30 -3.75
CA LEU A 78 -16.00 -11.88 -3.19
C LEU A 78 -16.09 -11.98 -1.66
N PHE A 79 -16.58 -10.93 -1.00
CA PHE A 79 -16.71 -10.90 0.46
C PHE A 79 -17.62 -12.02 0.97
N GLU A 80 -18.79 -12.17 0.36
CA GLU A 80 -19.76 -13.22 0.73
C GLU A 80 -19.22 -14.62 0.40
N TYR A 81 -18.53 -14.77 -0.73
CA TYR A 81 -17.89 -16.04 -1.09
C TYR A 81 -16.88 -16.47 -0.02
N LEU A 82 -15.95 -15.59 0.35
CA LEU A 82 -14.90 -15.90 1.32
C LEU A 82 -15.50 -16.27 2.69
N ARG A 83 -16.49 -15.51 3.17
CA ARG A 83 -17.17 -15.80 4.44
C ARG A 83 -17.83 -17.18 4.48
N ARG A 84 -18.37 -17.64 3.34
CA ARG A 84 -19.06 -18.94 3.24
C ARG A 84 -18.10 -20.10 3.03
N ASN A 85 -16.90 -19.85 2.49
CA ASN A 85 -15.94 -20.88 2.09
C ASN A 85 -14.71 -20.94 3.00
N GLY A 86 -14.92 -20.94 4.32
CA GLY A 86 -13.86 -21.28 5.28
C GLY A 86 -12.90 -20.15 5.66
N TYR A 87 -13.24 -18.89 5.37
CA TYR A 87 -12.46 -17.72 5.80
C TYR A 87 -13.23 -16.92 6.87
N PRO A 88 -13.27 -17.37 8.15
CA PRO A 88 -14.05 -16.70 9.19
C PRO A 88 -13.51 -15.32 9.57
N SER A 89 -12.21 -15.05 9.33
CA SER A 89 -11.58 -13.75 9.58
C SER A 89 -11.78 -12.72 8.47
N THR A 90 -12.66 -13.00 7.49
CA THR A 90 -12.91 -12.08 6.37
C THR A 90 -13.34 -10.70 6.86
N ARG A 91 -12.59 -9.67 6.48
CA ARG A 91 -12.86 -8.27 6.84
C ARG A 91 -12.93 -7.39 5.60
N ALA A 92 -13.96 -6.57 5.50
CA ALA A 92 -14.10 -5.58 4.44
C ALA A 92 -13.25 -4.33 4.72
N ASN A 93 -12.30 -4.01 3.83
CA ASN A 93 -11.56 -2.75 3.81
C ASN A 93 -12.16 -1.76 2.81
N HIS A 94 -11.49 -0.62 2.60
CA HIS A 94 -11.97 0.41 1.67
C HIS A 94 -11.99 -0.07 0.21
N ILE A 95 -10.92 -0.71 -0.25
CA ILE A 95 -10.80 -1.21 -1.64
C ILE A 95 -10.52 -2.71 -1.73
N SER A 96 -10.26 -3.35 -0.59
CA SER A 96 -9.87 -4.75 -0.49
C SER A 96 -10.75 -5.53 0.50
N ILE A 97 -10.61 -6.84 0.49
CA ILE A 97 -11.17 -7.76 1.47
C ILE A 97 -10.01 -8.53 2.07
N ARG A 98 -9.83 -8.41 3.39
CA ARG A 98 -8.78 -9.10 4.12
C ARG A 98 -9.20 -10.50 4.51
N VAL A 99 -8.29 -11.44 4.40
CA VAL A 99 -8.40 -12.80 4.98
C VAL A 99 -7.10 -13.17 5.69
N THR A 100 -7.17 -14.17 6.57
CA THR A 100 -6.00 -14.78 7.17
C THR A 100 -5.80 -16.18 6.61
N VAL A 101 -4.63 -16.46 6.03
CA VAL A 101 -4.30 -17.77 5.47
C VAL A 101 -2.94 -18.19 5.99
N GLN A 102 -2.87 -19.33 6.69
CA GLN A 102 -1.62 -19.85 7.27
C GLN A 102 -0.88 -18.81 8.16
N GLY A 103 -1.64 -18.02 8.91
CA GLY A 103 -1.11 -16.96 9.77
C GLY A 103 -0.80 -15.64 9.07
N HIS A 104 -0.97 -15.55 7.74
CA HIS A 104 -0.69 -14.34 6.97
C HIS A 104 -1.95 -13.53 6.65
N GLU A 105 -1.88 -12.21 6.82
CA GLU A 105 -2.93 -11.29 6.38
C GLU A 105 -2.79 -10.95 4.89
N ILE A 106 -3.78 -11.32 4.10
CA ILE A 106 -3.81 -11.09 2.64
C ILE A 106 -5.02 -10.22 2.29
N ASP A 107 -4.76 -9.09 1.64
CA ASP A 107 -5.79 -8.19 1.11
C ASP A 107 -6.10 -8.54 -0.35
N LEU A 108 -7.28 -9.08 -0.62
CA LEU A 108 -7.75 -9.34 -1.98
C LEU A 108 -8.46 -8.11 -2.55
N ILE A 109 -8.05 -7.66 -3.73
CA ILE A 109 -8.62 -6.50 -4.42
C ILE A 109 -9.31 -7.01 -5.70
N PRO A 110 -10.63 -7.24 -5.67
CA PRO A 110 -11.35 -7.63 -6.87
C PRO A 110 -11.57 -6.39 -7.74
N ALA A 111 -11.12 -6.45 -8.98
CA ALA A 111 -11.16 -5.32 -9.89
C ALA A 111 -11.53 -5.78 -11.29
N ARG A 112 -12.38 -5.01 -11.97
CA ARG A 112 -12.76 -5.31 -13.35
C ARG A 112 -11.96 -4.44 -14.30
N ARG A 113 -11.42 -5.01 -15.39
CA ARG A 113 -10.79 -4.20 -16.43
C ARG A 113 -11.73 -3.14 -16.97
N ALA A 114 -11.21 -1.94 -17.20
CA ALA A 114 -12.00 -0.80 -17.67
C ALA A 114 -12.40 -0.97 -19.14
N ASP A 115 -11.56 -1.64 -19.92
CA ASP A 115 -11.73 -1.97 -21.34
C ASP A 115 -10.85 -3.18 -21.72
N SER A 116 -10.98 -3.67 -22.95
CA SER A 116 -10.27 -4.86 -23.45
C SER A 116 -8.79 -4.65 -23.76
N ARG A 117 -8.31 -3.41 -23.82
CA ARG A 117 -6.97 -3.04 -24.30
C ARG A 117 -6.05 -2.49 -23.21
N SER A 118 -6.61 -1.91 -22.15
CA SER A 118 -5.84 -1.32 -21.05
C SER A 118 -5.68 -2.29 -19.88
N GLU A 119 -4.63 -2.09 -19.10
CA GLU A 119 -4.48 -2.68 -17.76
C GLU A 119 -5.16 -1.82 -16.67
N ASN A 120 -6.00 -0.86 -17.05
CA ASN A 120 -6.75 -0.07 -16.07
C ASN A 120 -7.93 -0.89 -15.53
N HIS A 121 -8.24 -0.70 -14.27
CA HIS A 121 -9.35 -1.37 -13.60
C HIS A 121 -10.31 -0.37 -12.98
N ARG A 122 -11.60 -0.74 -12.97
CA ARG A 122 -12.61 -0.18 -12.09
C ARG A 122 -12.51 -0.90 -10.75
N VAL A 123 -12.15 -0.15 -9.72
CA VAL A 123 -12.02 -0.63 -8.34
C VAL A 123 -13.10 0.03 -7.48
N PHE A 124 -13.84 -0.76 -6.72
CA PHE A 124 -14.83 -0.23 -5.78
C PHE A 124 -14.16 0.38 -4.55
N ASN A 125 -14.65 1.53 -4.11
CA ASN A 125 -14.23 2.19 -2.89
C ASN A 125 -15.40 2.27 -1.90
N ARG A 126 -15.35 1.47 -0.85
CA ARG A 126 -16.35 1.40 0.22
C ARG A 126 -16.47 2.71 1.01
N LYS A 127 -15.43 3.55 1.07
CA LYS A 127 -15.52 4.85 1.77
C LYS A 127 -16.46 5.80 1.07
N THR A 128 -16.37 5.85 -0.26
CA THR A 128 -17.18 6.77 -1.08
C THR A 128 -18.48 6.13 -1.55
N GLY A 129 -18.55 4.79 -1.58
CA GLY A 129 -19.66 4.07 -2.19
C GLY A 129 -19.60 4.03 -3.73
N GLU A 130 -18.52 4.54 -4.31
CA GLU A 130 -18.31 4.68 -5.75
C GLU A 130 -17.18 3.79 -6.25
N TRP A 131 -16.90 3.83 -7.55
CA TRP A 131 -15.72 3.21 -8.15
C TRP A 131 -14.80 4.25 -8.79
N ALA A 132 -13.51 3.93 -8.85
CA ALA A 132 -12.51 4.72 -9.57
C ALA A 132 -11.85 3.86 -10.65
N VAL A 133 -11.44 4.50 -11.76
CA VAL A 133 -10.54 3.88 -12.74
C VAL A 133 -9.11 4.19 -12.35
N THR A 134 -8.29 3.16 -12.19
CA THR A 134 -6.88 3.28 -11.83
C THR A 134 -6.07 2.10 -12.39
N ASN A 135 -4.75 2.11 -12.20
CA ASN A 135 -3.88 0.98 -12.51
C ASN A 135 -2.93 0.71 -11.34
N LEU A 136 -3.25 -0.33 -10.57
CA LEU A 136 -2.50 -0.73 -9.38
C LEU A 136 -1.11 -1.30 -9.72
N GLN A 137 -0.91 -1.79 -10.94
CA GLN A 137 0.41 -2.16 -11.44
C GLN A 137 1.26 -0.91 -11.69
N THR A 138 0.69 0.12 -12.30
CA THR A 138 1.37 1.42 -12.48
C THR A 138 1.76 2.01 -11.13
N HIS A 139 0.90 1.94 -10.10
CA HIS A 139 1.27 2.36 -8.74
C HIS A 139 2.47 1.59 -8.20
N THR A 140 2.48 0.28 -8.41
CA THR A 140 3.56 -0.60 -7.98
C THR A 140 4.88 -0.22 -8.66
N GLN A 141 4.86 -0.06 -9.98
CA GLN A 141 6.05 0.32 -10.76
C GLN A 141 6.54 1.72 -10.44
N TYR A 142 5.63 2.70 -10.35
CA TYR A 142 5.96 4.09 -10.04
C TYR A 142 6.75 4.18 -8.72
N VAL A 143 6.28 3.48 -7.68
CA VAL A 143 6.96 3.45 -6.39
C VAL A 143 8.24 2.60 -6.44
N ALA A 144 8.19 1.39 -6.98
CA ALA A 144 9.34 0.47 -7.03
C ALA A 144 10.55 1.08 -7.78
N LEU A 145 10.28 1.85 -8.85
CA LEU A 145 11.30 2.47 -9.70
C LEU A 145 11.66 3.90 -9.29
N SER A 146 11.03 4.45 -8.25
CA SER A 146 11.29 5.83 -7.78
C SER A 146 12.72 6.05 -7.27
N GLY A 147 13.43 4.98 -6.89
CA GLY A 147 14.71 5.07 -6.19
C GLY A 147 14.60 5.55 -4.74
N ARG A 148 13.37 5.62 -4.18
CA ARG A 148 13.07 6.16 -2.83
C ARG A 148 12.65 5.11 -1.80
N LEU A 149 12.93 3.84 -2.04
CA LEU A 149 12.39 2.75 -1.22
C LEU A 149 12.84 2.81 0.24
N SER A 150 14.09 3.23 0.49
CA SER A 150 14.62 3.36 1.85
C SER A 150 13.96 4.51 2.60
N GLU A 151 13.81 5.67 1.95
CA GLU A 151 13.13 6.84 2.50
C GLU A 151 11.66 6.51 2.80
N ILE A 152 10.97 5.87 1.86
CA ILE A 152 9.57 5.45 2.03
C ILE A 152 9.41 4.50 3.23
N ARG A 153 10.23 3.45 3.33
CA ARG A 153 10.15 2.50 4.46
C ARG A 153 10.34 3.22 5.79
N LEU A 154 11.35 4.09 5.86
CA LEU A 154 11.65 4.81 7.08
C LEU A 154 10.53 5.80 7.44
N MET A 155 9.93 6.48 6.46
CA MET A 155 8.76 7.33 6.69
C MET A 155 7.51 6.56 7.11
N LYS A 156 7.32 5.31 6.64
CA LYS A 156 6.24 4.44 7.16
C LYS A 156 6.47 4.06 8.61
N LEU A 157 7.70 3.72 8.99
CA LEU A 157 8.06 3.46 10.39
C LEU A 157 7.85 4.69 11.26
N TRP A 158 8.26 5.87 10.79
CA TRP A 158 8.01 7.14 11.45
C TRP A 158 6.51 7.35 11.68
N ARG A 159 5.68 7.25 10.62
CA ARG A 159 4.21 7.38 10.74
C ARG A 159 3.66 6.43 11.80
N ASN A 160 4.06 5.16 11.79
CA ASN A 160 3.62 4.17 12.77
C ASN A 160 4.04 4.56 14.20
N SER A 161 5.27 5.03 14.37
CA SER A 161 5.79 5.47 15.68
C SER A 161 5.04 6.69 16.24
N LYS A 162 4.48 7.54 15.38
CA LYS A 162 3.72 8.73 15.78
C LYS A 162 2.23 8.48 15.93
N ASP A 163 1.76 7.27 15.62
CA ASP A 163 0.34 6.88 15.65
C ASP A 163 -0.55 7.88 14.87
N ILE A 164 -0.09 8.30 13.68
CA ILE A 164 -0.82 9.24 12.83
C ILE A 164 -1.45 8.52 11.63
N PHE A 165 -2.69 8.87 11.32
CA PHE A 165 -3.33 8.43 10.10
C PHE A 165 -2.66 9.08 8.89
N PHE A 166 -2.06 8.25 8.03
CA PHE A 166 -1.49 8.68 6.75
C PHE A 166 -1.54 7.47 5.78
N PRO A 167 -2.44 7.48 4.77
CA PRO A 167 -2.59 6.38 3.82
C PRO A 167 -1.25 6.00 3.18
N SER A 168 -0.95 4.70 3.14
CA SER A 168 0.37 4.21 2.71
C SER A 168 0.76 4.65 1.30
N PHE A 169 -0.18 4.64 0.35
CA PHE A 169 0.12 5.10 -1.01
C PHE A 169 0.31 6.61 -1.09
N LEU A 170 -0.48 7.40 -0.35
CA LEU A 170 -0.28 8.85 -0.29
C LEU A 170 1.07 9.22 0.34
N LEU A 171 1.50 8.49 1.38
CA LEU A 171 2.83 8.65 1.98
C LEU A 171 3.93 8.36 0.96
N GLU A 172 3.78 7.29 0.18
CA GLU A 172 4.72 6.98 -0.91
C GLU A 172 4.82 8.12 -1.94
N LEU A 173 3.68 8.67 -2.37
CA LEU A 173 3.65 9.81 -3.30
C LEU A 173 4.26 11.07 -2.69
N ALA A 174 3.98 11.36 -1.41
CA ALA A 174 4.52 12.52 -0.71
C ALA A 174 6.05 12.48 -0.59
N VAL A 175 6.62 11.30 -0.31
CA VAL A 175 8.08 11.11 -0.28
C VAL A 175 8.69 11.33 -1.66
N ILE A 176 8.07 10.79 -2.71
CA ILE A 176 8.55 10.93 -4.08
C ILE A 176 8.50 12.40 -4.53
N GLU A 177 7.42 13.12 -4.22
CA GLU A 177 7.29 14.53 -4.58
C GLU A 177 8.27 15.41 -3.78
N ALA A 178 8.42 15.19 -2.47
CA ALA A 178 9.35 15.93 -1.63
C ALA A 178 10.81 15.83 -2.11
N LEU A 179 11.20 14.69 -2.68
CA LEU A 179 12.55 14.40 -3.15
C LEU A 179 12.69 14.46 -4.67
N LYS A 180 11.74 15.09 -5.35
CA LYS A 180 11.77 15.24 -6.80
C LYS A 180 12.95 16.10 -7.21
N GLY A 181 13.71 15.63 -8.20
CA GLY A 181 14.94 16.28 -8.66
C GLY A 181 16.18 16.01 -7.79
N GLN A 182 16.03 15.44 -6.59
CA GLN A 182 17.17 15.04 -5.77
C GLN A 182 17.83 13.76 -6.32
N LYS A 183 19.12 13.56 -6.04
CA LYS A 183 19.79 12.30 -6.39
C LYS A 183 19.24 11.14 -5.54
N PRO A 184 19.15 9.90 -6.08
CA PRO A 184 18.83 8.72 -5.26
C PRO A 184 19.93 8.43 -4.24
N LEU A 185 19.61 7.77 -3.12
CA LEU A 185 20.59 7.43 -2.06
C LEU A 185 21.78 6.62 -2.53
N ALA A 186 21.60 5.80 -3.57
CA ALA A 186 22.71 5.08 -4.19
C ALA A 186 23.80 6.03 -4.74
N GLN A 187 23.46 7.30 -4.95
CA GLN A 187 24.29 8.36 -5.52
C GLN A 187 24.53 9.54 -4.55
N SER A 188 23.73 9.68 -3.49
CA SER A 188 23.91 10.65 -2.39
C SER A 188 23.96 9.90 -1.05
N LYS A 189 25.11 9.90 -0.37
CA LYS A 189 25.31 9.10 0.85
C LYS A 189 24.70 9.73 2.12
N ASP A 190 23.49 10.27 2.06
CA ASP A 190 22.87 10.89 3.23
C ASP A 190 21.35 10.70 3.32
N LEU A 191 20.96 9.57 3.93
CA LEU A 191 19.57 9.25 4.25
C LEU A 191 18.96 10.25 5.23
N GLU A 192 19.73 10.77 6.18
CA GLU A 192 19.24 11.70 7.18
C GLU A 192 18.81 13.01 6.52
N THR A 193 19.62 13.54 5.60
CA THR A 193 19.27 14.73 4.82
C THR A 193 18.00 14.52 4.00
N HIS A 194 17.85 13.42 3.28
CA HIS A 194 16.61 13.16 2.51
C HIS A 194 15.38 13.06 3.44
N ILE A 195 15.50 12.40 4.59
CA ILE A 195 14.38 12.32 5.54
C ILE A 195 14.04 13.70 6.10
N ARG A 196 15.03 14.52 6.40
CA ARG A 196 14.83 15.90 6.82
C ARG A 196 14.10 16.70 5.73
N GLU A 197 14.47 16.56 4.46
CA GLU A 197 13.77 17.20 3.33
C GLU A 197 12.31 16.76 3.24
N VAL A 198 12.03 15.46 3.38
CA VAL A 198 10.64 14.96 3.41
C VAL A 198 9.87 15.57 4.58
N LEU A 199 10.45 15.61 5.79
CA LEU A 199 9.79 16.21 6.95
C LEU A 199 9.53 17.71 6.76
N VAL A 200 10.46 18.45 6.14
CA VAL A 200 10.26 19.86 5.80
C VAL A 200 9.05 20.00 4.89
N TYR A 201 9.01 19.25 3.77
CA TYR A 201 7.86 19.25 2.85
C TYR A 201 6.53 18.91 3.56
N LEU A 202 6.52 17.91 4.44
CA LEU A 202 5.33 17.55 5.22
C LEU A 202 4.89 18.66 6.17
N ALA A 203 5.83 19.40 6.75
CA ALA A 203 5.57 20.51 7.67
C ALA A 203 5.08 21.79 6.98
N THR A 204 5.48 22.03 5.74
CA THR A 204 5.22 23.28 5.01
C THR A 204 4.18 23.10 3.90
N ASP A 205 4.50 22.32 2.88
CA ASP A 205 3.83 22.35 1.57
C ASP A 205 2.75 21.27 1.42
N PHE A 206 2.87 20.16 2.16
CA PHE A 206 1.97 19.01 2.02
C PHE A 206 0.49 19.35 2.28
N GLN A 207 0.20 20.28 3.18
CA GLN A 207 -1.18 20.65 3.52
C GLN A 207 -1.93 21.25 2.31
N SER A 208 -1.24 21.99 1.43
CA SER A 208 -1.81 22.60 0.22
C SER A 208 -1.51 21.81 -1.06
N SER A 209 -0.67 20.77 -0.98
CA SER A 209 -0.29 19.97 -2.15
C SER A 209 -1.44 19.09 -2.64
N SER A 210 -1.58 19.00 -3.96
CA SER A 210 -2.46 18.03 -4.63
C SER A 210 -1.59 16.93 -5.23
N LEU A 211 -1.68 15.73 -4.66
CA LEU A 211 -0.97 14.54 -5.16
C LEU A 211 -1.95 13.66 -5.90
N THR A 212 -1.70 13.49 -7.19
CA THR A 212 -2.58 12.75 -8.11
C THR A 212 -2.12 11.30 -8.29
N ASP A 213 -3.05 10.46 -8.70
CA ASP A 213 -2.79 9.07 -9.07
C ASP A 213 -1.95 9.04 -10.36
N PRO A 214 -0.75 8.42 -10.34
CA PRO A 214 0.11 8.30 -11.52
C PRO A 214 -0.53 7.58 -12.72
N ALA A 215 -1.55 6.74 -12.48
CA ALA A 215 -2.29 6.04 -13.53
C ALA A 215 -3.48 6.83 -14.07
N ASN A 216 -4.03 7.76 -13.29
CA ASN A 216 -5.19 8.55 -13.67
C ASN A 216 -5.20 9.89 -12.91
N PRO A 217 -4.67 10.97 -13.51
CA PRO A 217 -4.55 12.27 -12.84
C PRO A 217 -5.87 12.90 -12.38
N ALA A 218 -7.02 12.42 -12.87
CA ALA A 218 -8.33 12.85 -12.39
C ALA A 218 -8.61 12.37 -10.94
N ASN A 219 -7.92 11.31 -10.48
CA ASN A 219 -7.99 10.87 -9.10
C ASN A 219 -6.96 11.65 -8.26
N ILE A 220 -7.42 12.53 -7.38
CA ILE A 220 -6.57 13.23 -6.42
C ILE A 220 -6.41 12.35 -5.18
N VAL A 221 -5.33 11.57 -5.11
CA VAL A 221 -5.05 10.65 -3.98
C VAL A 221 -4.96 11.39 -2.66
N SER A 222 -4.52 12.65 -2.69
CA SER A 222 -4.42 13.46 -1.48
C SER A 222 -5.78 13.80 -0.84
N ASP A 223 -6.89 13.59 -1.55
CA ASP A 223 -8.25 13.77 -1.02
C ASP A 223 -8.68 12.60 -0.11
N ASP A 224 -7.89 11.52 -0.05
CA ASP A 224 -8.08 10.42 0.92
C ASP A 224 -7.81 10.85 2.38
N MET A 225 -7.34 12.09 2.59
CA MET A 225 -7.10 12.68 3.90
C MET A 225 -7.92 13.95 4.11
N LEU A 226 -8.52 14.06 5.29
CA LEU A 226 -9.17 15.28 5.76
C LEU A 226 -8.13 16.38 6.05
N LYS A 227 -8.57 17.63 5.99
CA LYS A 227 -7.73 18.79 6.33
C LYS A 227 -7.10 18.65 7.72
N ILE A 228 -7.86 18.20 8.71
CA ILE A 228 -7.37 18.00 10.08
C ILE A 228 -6.28 16.92 10.15
N GLU A 229 -6.41 15.84 9.39
CA GLU A 229 -5.41 14.76 9.35
C GLU A 229 -4.11 15.26 8.72
N ARG A 230 -4.19 16.09 7.67
CA ARG A 230 -3.01 16.74 7.08
C ARG A 230 -2.31 17.68 8.07
N THR A 231 -3.08 18.43 8.86
CA THR A 231 -2.52 19.27 9.94
C THR A 231 -1.83 18.44 11.01
N LEU A 232 -2.37 17.27 11.39
CA LEU A 232 -1.72 16.35 12.32
C LEU A 232 -0.37 15.83 11.77
N VAL A 233 -0.32 15.48 10.47
CA VAL A 233 0.94 15.10 9.80
C VAL A 233 1.96 16.24 9.84
N ALA A 234 1.55 17.47 9.49
CA ALA A 234 2.45 18.63 9.51
C ALA A 234 3.00 18.92 10.91
N ASN A 235 2.15 18.87 11.93
CA ASN A 235 2.56 19.06 13.33
C ASN A 235 3.53 17.96 13.80
N ALA A 236 3.28 16.70 13.44
CA ALA A 236 4.18 15.60 13.75
C ALA A 236 5.54 15.76 13.05
N ALA A 237 5.55 16.25 11.82
CA ALA A 237 6.77 16.52 11.07
C ALA A 237 7.58 17.67 11.71
N GLN A 238 6.94 18.77 12.10
CA GLN A 238 7.56 19.89 12.82
C GLN A 238 8.20 19.43 14.14
N LYS A 239 7.47 18.63 14.94
CA LYS A 239 8.01 18.06 16.18
C LYS A 239 9.23 17.17 15.91
N SER A 240 9.19 16.39 14.83
CA SER A 240 10.30 15.50 14.46
C SER A 240 11.53 16.27 13.96
N LEU A 241 11.33 17.41 13.30
CA LEU A 241 12.41 18.33 12.88
C LEU A 241 13.05 19.07 14.07
N ALA A 242 12.25 19.42 15.07
CA ALA A 242 12.74 20.04 16.31
C ALA A 242 13.45 19.02 17.22
N GLY A 243 13.09 17.75 17.12
CA GLY A 243 13.79 16.63 17.76
C GLY A 243 15.07 16.26 17.02
N GLY A 244 15.94 15.49 17.68
CA GLY A 244 17.10 14.87 17.04
C GLY A 244 16.74 13.52 16.41
N TRP A 245 17.63 13.00 15.56
CA TRP A 245 17.48 11.70 14.88
C TRP A 245 17.13 10.53 15.80
N LYS A 246 17.63 10.55 17.04
CA LYS A 246 17.31 9.55 18.08
C LYS A 246 15.79 9.43 18.30
N SER A 247 15.10 10.57 18.40
CA SER A 247 13.64 10.63 18.63
C SER A 247 12.76 10.30 17.42
N PHE A 248 13.38 10.00 16.27
CA PHE A 248 12.68 9.84 14.99
C PHE A 248 11.77 8.60 14.96
N VAL A 249 12.21 7.47 15.55
CA VAL A 249 11.44 6.19 15.60
C VAL A 249 11.35 5.58 17.01
N GLU A 250 11.70 6.35 18.04
CA GLU A 250 11.97 5.87 19.42
C GLU A 250 10.76 5.25 20.17
N SER A 251 9.59 5.16 19.57
CA SER A 251 8.37 4.56 20.15
C SER A 251 7.92 3.26 19.48
N TRP A 252 8.68 2.68 18.54
CA TRP A 252 8.34 1.33 18.04
C TRP A 252 8.80 0.26 19.05
N ASP A 253 7.89 -0.12 19.94
CA ASP A 253 8.08 -1.25 20.84
C ASP A 253 8.22 -2.55 20.02
N ARG A 254 9.34 -3.25 20.22
CA ARG A 254 9.68 -4.48 19.50
C ARG A 254 8.84 -5.68 19.94
N SER A 255 8.01 -5.53 20.97
CA SER A 255 7.17 -6.60 21.53
C SER A 255 6.04 -7.06 20.59
N ALA A 256 5.76 -6.33 19.50
CA ALA A 256 4.68 -6.63 18.56
C ALA A 256 5.12 -7.43 17.31
N ALA A 257 6.33 -8.00 17.29
CA ALA A 257 6.89 -8.72 16.14
C ALA A 257 7.41 -10.14 16.44
N ASP A 258 7.06 -10.70 17.61
CA ASP A 258 7.29 -12.10 17.98
C ASP A 258 5.99 -12.92 17.91
#